data_AF-A0AA41X0C6-F1
#
_entry.id   AF-A0AA41X0C6-F1
#
_cell.length_a   1.000
_cell.length_b   1.000
_cell.length_c   1.000
_cell.angle_alpha   90.00
_cell.angle_beta   90.00
_cell.angle_gamma   90.00
#
_symmetry.space_group_name_H-M   'P 1'
#
loop_
_entity.id
_entity.type
_entity.pdbx_description
1 polymer ?
#
loop_
_entity_poly.entity_id
_entity_poly.type
_entity_poly.pdbx_seq_one_letter_code
_entity_poly.pdbx_strand_id
1 'polypeptide(L)'
;MPLSFRLMLIAIIQVILTAIFTYTFVTDEYRTLSQQNLATLEKFLIEQKQQELRNYTSLGLAAIDNETHNSLTQKQADTLVVELTQKLLYGEDGYFFVYDNKGNNIALPKDLARQGNNFWEFENSKGEKTIQILTQNAINGGGFHRYEWLQPSTNKTTEKLSYSLYHDNWKWMLGTGVYLDSVNQQLENVKEQIDKHVNRTKRIILFIAMSSILAIFLFGLVVSLSQKKQSDEKITELGQRVINAQEEQSRHISRELHDGIVQILISVKYALEATGLSINRSQVTKPKPLVDAENNLDTAITEIRRISHHLHPRILDELGLSDAMEALSVEFSERTGIQVHVHKMTLRKLLPDDISTTLYRVVQESLINIDKHAQAKQVEIHISMIDNWLTLRIKDDGIGFDTLAIQTNKNTGIGLRNLAERVEYHLGLFMIKSKPGKGTTIIAKIPRSAFANHFNRNDHSQDANETSIS
;
A
#
# COMPACT_ATOMS: atom_id res chain seq x y z
N MET A 1 11.17 -2.40 -14.98
CA MET A 1 9.95 -2.22 -14.16
C MET A 1 9.01 -3.39 -14.41
N PRO A 2 8.45 -4.00 -13.35
CA PRO A 2 7.45 -5.06 -13.49
C PRO A 2 6.17 -4.54 -14.16
N LEU A 3 5.47 -5.41 -14.90
CA LEU A 3 4.25 -5.07 -15.65
C LEU A 3 3.16 -4.49 -14.73
N SER A 4 3.01 -5.03 -13.52
CA SER A 4 2.07 -4.56 -12.49
C SER A 4 2.31 -3.09 -12.11
N PHE A 5 3.57 -2.68 -12.00
CA PHE A 5 3.91 -1.29 -11.67
C PHE A 5 3.57 -0.33 -12.83
N ARG A 6 3.78 -0.73 -14.08
CA ARG A 6 3.41 0.09 -15.25
C ARG A 6 1.89 0.31 -15.33
N LEU A 7 1.11 -0.75 -15.11
CA LEU A 7 -0.35 -0.67 -15.09
C LEU A 7 -0.86 0.22 -13.95
N MET A 8 -0.26 0.11 -12.76
CA MET A 8 -0.58 0.97 -11.62
C MET A 8 -0.30 2.45 -11.92
N LEU A 9 0.85 2.74 -12.55
CA LEU A 9 1.24 4.09 -12.91
C LEU A 9 0.28 4.70 -13.95
N ILE A 10 -0.13 3.94 -14.96
CA ILE A 10 -1.13 4.37 -15.96
C ILE A 10 -2.47 4.68 -15.26
N ALA A 11 -2.93 3.81 -14.36
CA ALA A 11 -4.18 4.02 -13.64
C ALA A 11 -4.13 5.26 -12.74
N ILE A 12 -3.03 5.47 -12.01
CA ILE A 12 -2.83 6.65 -11.16
C ILE A 12 -2.81 7.93 -12.02
N ILE A 13 -2.06 7.94 -13.12
CA ILE A 13 -2.00 9.08 -14.03
C ILE A 13 -3.39 9.42 -14.58
N GLN A 14 -4.17 8.40 -14.99
CA GLN A 14 -5.52 8.60 -15.49
C GLN A 14 -6.45 9.22 -14.42
N VAL A 15 -6.36 8.76 -13.17
CA VAL A 15 -7.14 9.35 -12.06
C VAL A 15 -6.72 10.81 -11.82
N ILE A 16 -5.42 11.11 -11.86
CA ILE A 16 -4.93 12.48 -11.67
C ILE A 16 -5.42 13.38 -12.82
N LEU A 17 -5.32 12.93 -14.07
CA LEU A 17 -5.76 13.71 -15.23
C LEU A 17 -7.27 13.98 -15.19
N THR A 18 -8.09 12.97 -14.87
CA THR A 18 -9.53 13.13 -14.75
C THR A 18 -9.92 14.04 -13.58
N ALA A 19 -9.22 13.94 -12.43
CA ALA A 19 -9.42 14.82 -11.29
C ALA A 19 -9.04 16.27 -11.60
N ILE A 20 -7.93 16.51 -12.30
CA ILE A 20 -7.52 17.86 -12.73
C ILE A 20 -8.55 18.43 -13.70
N PHE A 21 -8.93 17.66 -14.72
CA PHE A 21 -9.89 18.10 -15.72
C PHE A 21 -11.26 18.44 -15.10
N THR A 22 -11.78 17.57 -14.24
CA THR A 22 -13.04 17.82 -13.54
C THR A 22 -12.94 19.01 -12.59
N TYR A 23 -11.81 19.18 -11.88
CA TYR A 23 -11.57 20.33 -11.01
C TYR A 23 -11.56 21.65 -11.79
N THR A 24 -10.85 21.71 -12.92
CA THR A 24 -10.78 22.93 -13.75
C THR A 24 -12.13 23.22 -14.40
N PHE A 25 -12.75 22.22 -15.01
CA PHE A 25 -14.05 22.34 -15.66
C PHE A 25 -15.13 22.83 -14.70
N VAL A 26 -15.28 22.20 -13.53
CA VAL A 26 -16.28 22.59 -12.52
C VAL A 26 -16.00 24.00 -12.00
N THR A 27 -14.73 24.39 -11.84
CA THR A 27 -14.41 25.73 -11.33
C THR A 27 -14.74 26.82 -12.36
N ASP A 28 -14.50 26.56 -13.65
CA ASP A 28 -14.73 27.51 -14.73
C ASP A 28 -16.22 27.70 -15.02
N GLU A 29 -16.92 26.58 -15.26
CA GLU A 29 -18.36 26.56 -15.54
C GLU A 29 -19.16 27.23 -14.42
N TYR A 30 -18.82 26.91 -13.17
CA TYR A 30 -19.53 27.42 -12.01
C TYR A 30 -19.27 28.92 -11.79
N ARG A 31 -18.07 29.42 -12.09
CA ARG A 31 -17.78 30.87 -12.01
C ARG A 31 -18.64 31.65 -12.99
N THR A 32 -18.74 31.16 -14.23
CA THR A 32 -19.55 31.77 -15.28
C THR A 32 -21.03 31.78 -14.90
N LEU A 33 -21.56 30.63 -14.49
CA LEU A 33 -22.96 30.50 -14.08
C LEU A 33 -23.29 31.37 -12.85
N SER A 34 -22.40 31.41 -11.85
CA SER A 34 -22.57 32.23 -10.66
C SER A 34 -22.62 33.72 -10.98
N GLN A 35 -21.76 34.22 -11.87
CA GLN A 35 -21.75 35.63 -12.25
C GLN A 35 -23.04 36.02 -12.98
N GLN A 36 -23.51 35.18 -13.89
CA GLN A 36 -24.76 35.39 -14.62
C GLN A 36 -25.98 35.39 -13.69
N ASN A 37 -26.04 34.46 -12.74
CA ASN A 37 -27.12 34.37 -11.76
C ASN A 37 -27.14 35.59 -10.83
N LEU A 38 -25.97 36.02 -10.33
CA LEU A 38 -25.87 37.20 -9.45
C LEU A 38 -26.27 38.48 -10.19
N ALA A 39 -25.81 38.67 -11.43
CA ALA A 39 -26.18 39.84 -12.23
C ALA A 39 -27.68 39.87 -12.56
N THR A 40 -28.27 38.71 -12.83
CA THR A 40 -29.72 38.58 -13.09
C THR A 40 -30.52 38.88 -11.83
N LEU A 41 -30.09 38.36 -10.68
CA LEU A 41 -30.72 38.63 -9.39
C LEU A 41 -30.61 40.11 -9.01
N GLU A 42 -29.43 40.73 -9.15
CA GLU A 42 -29.24 42.16 -8.92
C GLU A 42 -30.20 42.99 -9.78
N LYS A 43 -30.24 42.71 -11.09
CA LYS A 43 -31.15 43.39 -12.01
C LYS A 43 -32.61 43.25 -11.58
N PHE A 44 -33.05 42.04 -11.24
CA PHE A 44 -34.41 41.78 -10.77
C PHE A 44 -34.74 42.58 -9.49
N LEU A 45 -33.84 42.57 -8.50
CA LEU A 45 -34.02 43.30 -7.24
C LEU A 45 -34.09 44.81 -7.47
N ILE A 46 -33.22 45.36 -8.33
CA ILE A 46 -33.24 46.78 -8.68
C ILE A 46 -34.52 47.15 -9.45
N GLU A 47 -34.95 46.36 -10.42
CA GLU A 47 -36.20 46.59 -11.17
C GLU A 47 -37.42 46.58 -10.24
N GLN A 48 -37.46 45.66 -9.26
CA GLN A 48 -38.50 45.64 -8.24
C GLN A 48 -38.50 46.93 -7.40
N LYS A 49 -37.32 47.38 -6.94
CA LYS A 49 -37.18 48.64 -6.20
C LYS A 49 -37.56 49.85 -7.03
N GLN A 50 -37.23 49.87 -8.32
CA GLN A 50 -37.65 50.92 -9.23
C GLN A 50 -39.17 51.00 -9.36
N GLN A 51 -39.86 49.85 -9.44
CA GLN A 51 -41.32 49.82 -9.50
C GLN A 51 -41.97 50.28 -8.20
N GLU A 52 -41.42 49.86 -7.06
CA GLU A 52 -41.83 50.31 -5.72
C GLU A 52 -41.74 51.83 -5.61
N LEU A 53 -40.60 52.40 -6.00
CA LEU A 53 -40.38 53.86 -5.99
C LEU A 53 -41.33 54.61 -6.92
N ARG A 54 -41.58 54.12 -8.13
CA ARG A 54 -42.58 54.74 -9.04
C ARG A 54 -43.95 54.80 -8.36
N ASN A 55 -44.40 53.68 -7.80
CA ASN A 55 -45.70 53.60 -7.14
C ASN A 55 -45.76 54.56 -5.93
N TYR A 56 -44.72 54.60 -5.09
CA TYR A 56 -44.67 55.49 -3.93
C TYR A 56 -44.64 56.96 -4.32
N THR A 57 -43.80 57.37 -5.27
CA THR A 57 -43.76 58.78 -5.71
C THR A 57 -45.08 59.20 -6.34
N SER A 58 -45.73 58.34 -7.13
CA SER A 58 -47.06 58.63 -7.70
C SER A 58 -48.14 58.77 -6.64
N LEU A 59 -48.17 57.90 -5.62
CA LEU A 59 -49.12 58.01 -4.51
C LEU A 59 -48.85 59.26 -3.66
N GLY A 60 -47.57 59.57 -3.40
CA GLY A 60 -47.17 60.77 -2.68
C GLY A 60 -47.57 62.05 -3.42
N LEU A 61 -47.35 62.09 -4.74
CA LEU A 61 -47.77 63.21 -5.57
C LEU A 61 -49.28 63.37 -5.55
N ALA A 62 -50.04 62.29 -5.78
CA ALA A 62 -51.51 62.34 -5.74
C ALA A 62 -52.06 62.80 -4.38
N ALA A 63 -51.42 62.41 -3.27
CA ALA A 63 -51.79 62.88 -1.94
C ALA A 63 -51.52 64.38 -1.75
N ILE A 64 -50.42 64.89 -2.29
CA ILE A 64 -50.09 66.33 -2.24
C ILE A 64 -51.04 67.13 -3.15
N ASP A 65 -51.30 66.65 -4.37
CA ASP A 65 -52.20 67.28 -5.33
C ASP A 65 -53.62 67.43 -4.75
N ASN A 66 -54.10 66.41 -4.03
CA ASN A 66 -55.44 66.42 -3.43
C ASN A 66 -55.61 67.48 -2.34
N GLU A 67 -54.54 67.82 -1.63
CA GLU A 67 -54.59 68.77 -0.51
C GLU A 67 -54.17 70.19 -0.94
N THR A 68 -53.30 70.32 -1.96
CA THR A 68 -52.70 71.61 -2.39
C THR A 68 -53.46 72.29 -3.53
N HIS A 69 -54.71 72.66 -3.25
CA HIS A 69 -55.61 73.35 -4.19
C HIS A 69 -55.05 74.73 -4.66
N ASN A 70 -55.35 75.11 -5.91
CA ASN A 70 -54.86 76.34 -6.56
C ASN A 70 -55.26 77.67 -5.88
N SER A 71 -56.12 77.64 -4.86
CA SER A 71 -56.51 78.82 -4.06
C SER A 71 -55.53 79.16 -2.93
N LEU A 72 -54.55 78.29 -2.65
CA LEU A 72 -53.55 78.52 -1.62
C LEU A 72 -52.50 79.56 -2.07
N THR A 73 -51.83 80.21 -1.12
CA THR A 73 -50.58 80.94 -1.40
C THR A 73 -49.38 79.98 -1.36
N GLN A 74 -48.27 80.33 -2.02
CA GLN A 74 -47.04 79.51 -2.02
C GLN A 74 -46.61 79.12 -0.60
N LYS A 75 -46.63 80.07 0.34
CA LYS A 75 -46.23 79.82 1.74
C LYS A 75 -47.16 78.84 2.46
N GLN A 76 -48.46 78.88 2.17
CA GLN A 76 -49.43 77.92 2.72
C GLN A 76 -49.23 76.54 2.12
N ALA A 77 -48.99 76.46 0.81
CA ALA A 77 -48.69 75.21 0.11
C ALA A 77 -47.39 74.57 0.62
N ASP A 78 -46.31 75.36 0.77
CA ASP A 78 -45.02 74.90 1.33
C ASP A 78 -45.20 74.36 2.77
N THR A 79 -46.01 75.02 3.60
CA THR A 79 -46.28 74.56 4.98
C THR A 79 -47.06 73.24 4.98
N LEU A 80 -48.07 73.12 4.11
CA LEU A 80 -48.90 71.94 4.02
C LEU A 80 -48.11 70.73 3.49
N VAL A 81 -47.26 70.90 2.47
CA VAL A 81 -46.45 69.80 1.94
C VAL A 81 -45.42 69.30 2.96
N VAL A 82 -44.87 70.19 3.80
CA VAL A 82 -44.03 69.80 4.93
C VAL A 82 -44.82 68.93 5.92
N GLU A 83 -46.02 69.33 6.30
CA GLU A 83 -46.85 68.56 7.24
C GLU A 83 -47.27 67.20 6.65
N LEU A 84 -47.67 67.17 5.37
CA LEU A 84 -48.07 65.94 4.68
C LEU A 84 -46.91 64.95 4.55
N THR A 85 -45.74 65.41 4.11
CA THR A 85 -44.56 64.55 3.95
C THR A 85 -44.06 63.98 5.28
N GLN A 86 -44.23 64.71 6.40
CA GLN A 86 -43.97 64.19 7.75
C GLN A 86 -44.93 63.07 8.17
N LYS A 87 -46.16 63.05 7.64
CA LYS A 87 -47.14 61.97 7.88
C LYS A 87 -46.98 60.79 6.92
N LEU A 88 -46.35 60.99 5.76
CA LEU A 88 -46.16 59.99 4.70
C LEU A 88 -44.82 59.22 4.82
N LEU A 89 -44.41 58.88 6.03
CA LEU A 89 -43.22 58.04 6.25
C LEU A 89 -43.55 56.56 6.01
N TYR A 90 -42.60 55.80 5.48
CA TYR A 90 -42.78 54.37 5.22
C TYR A 90 -41.48 53.59 5.44
N GLY A 91 -41.60 52.32 5.85
CA GLY A 91 -40.44 51.54 6.28
C GLY A 91 -39.64 52.24 7.40
N GLU A 92 -38.40 51.82 7.60
CA GLU A 92 -37.51 52.40 8.62
C GLU A 92 -36.89 53.73 8.14
N ASP A 93 -36.37 53.73 6.92
CA ASP A 93 -35.63 54.83 6.28
C ASP A 93 -36.35 55.50 5.10
N GLY A 94 -37.59 55.10 4.79
CA GLY A 94 -38.36 55.66 3.69
C GLY A 94 -39.02 56.99 4.06
N TYR A 95 -38.85 57.97 3.19
CA TYR A 95 -39.44 59.31 3.32
C TYR A 95 -39.56 59.98 1.95
N PHE A 96 -40.47 60.93 1.85
CA PHE A 96 -40.57 61.83 0.71
C PHE A 96 -39.74 63.08 0.96
N PHE A 97 -39.11 63.61 -0.09
CA PHE A 97 -38.40 64.87 -0.07
C PHE A 97 -38.94 65.79 -1.16
N VAL A 98 -39.00 67.09 -0.87
CA VAL A 98 -39.54 68.10 -1.78
C VAL A 98 -38.53 69.23 -1.93
N TYR A 99 -38.25 69.59 -3.17
CA TYR A 99 -37.41 70.73 -3.52
C TYR A 99 -38.17 71.65 -4.48
N ASP A 100 -37.93 72.95 -4.41
CA ASP A 100 -38.39 73.86 -5.47
C ASP A 100 -37.48 73.76 -6.72
N ASN A 101 -37.91 74.39 -7.81
CA ASN A 101 -37.16 74.42 -9.07
C ASN A 101 -35.83 75.23 -9.02
N LYS A 102 -35.44 75.74 -7.87
CA LYS A 102 -34.16 76.42 -7.61
C LYS A 102 -33.27 75.62 -6.64
N GLY A 103 -33.70 74.42 -6.24
CA GLY A 103 -32.96 73.53 -5.34
C GLY A 103 -33.08 73.89 -3.86
N ASN A 104 -34.00 74.75 -3.45
CA ASN A 104 -34.30 74.95 -2.03
C ASN A 104 -35.09 73.73 -1.52
N ASN A 105 -34.61 73.11 -0.45
CA ASN A 105 -35.34 72.01 0.17
C ASN A 105 -36.56 72.55 0.93
N ILE A 106 -37.75 72.17 0.48
CA ILE A 106 -39.02 72.54 1.11
C ILE A 106 -39.35 71.57 2.24
N ALA A 107 -39.23 70.26 1.98
CA ALA A 107 -39.52 69.23 2.97
C ALA A 107 -38.45 68.13 2.97
N LEU A 108 -37.94 67.81 4.17
CA LEU A 108 -37.02 66.68 4.40
C LEU A 108 -37.26 66.07 5.80
N PRO A 109 -38.32 65.27 5.96
CA PRO A 109 -38.83 64.85 7.28
C PRO A 109 -37.84 64.10 8.18
N LYS A 110 -36.87 63.38 7.59
CA LYS A 110 -35.87 62.58 8.32
C LYS A 110 -34.54 63.33 8.54
N ASP A 111 -34.42 64.56 8.06
CA ASP A 111 -33.22 65.41 8.23
C ASP A 111 -33.64 66.89 8.30
N LEU A 112 -34.31 67.22 9.41
CA LEU A 112 -34.86 68.56 9.66
C LEU A 112 -33.78 69.64 9.73
N ALA A 113 -32.54 69.27 10.09
CA ALA A 113 -31.41 70.20 10.16
C ALA A 113 -31.01 70.76 8.79
N ARG A 114 -31.31 70.01 7.71
CA ARG A 114 -31.01 70.41 6.33
C ARG A 114 -32.20 71.01 5.61
N GLN A 115 -33.40 71.02 6.21
CA GLN A 115 -34.58 71.61 5.60
C GLN A 115 -34.43 73.13 5.45
N GLY A 116 -34.85 73.67 4.31
CA GLY A 116 -34.70 75.09 3.98
C GLY A 116 -33.36 75.46 3.34
N ASN A 117 -32.36 74.58 3.36
CA ASN A 117 -31.09 74.83 2.68
C ASN A 117 -31.22 74.67 1.17
N ASN A 118 -30.38 75.39 0.43
CA ASN A 118 -30.26 75.23 -1.01
C ASN A 118 -29.21 74.17 -1.35
N PHE A 119 -29.59 73.19 -2.16
CA PHE A 119 -28.75 72.08 -2.61
C PHE A 119 -28.55 72.05 -4.13
N TRP A 120 -28.83 73.17 -4.81
CA TRP A 120 -28.72 73.24 -6.27
C TRP A 120 -27.30 72.99 -6.76
N GLU A 121 -26.31 73.55 -6.07
CA GLU A 121 -24.88 73.40 -6.39
C GLU A 121 -24.20 72.30 -5.57
N PHE A 122 -24.94 71.53 -4.76
CA PHE A 122 -24.37 70.46 -3.94
C PHE A 122 -24.00 69.25 -4.81
N GLU A 123 -22.73 68.89 -4.78
CA GLU A 123 -22.19 67.72 -5.48
C GLU A 123 -22.06 66.54 -4.52
N ASN A 124 -22.42 65.35 -5.02
CA ASN A 124 -22.15 64.10 -4.31
C ASN A 124 -20.65 63.75 -4.41
N SER A 125 -20.25 62.63 -3.79
CA SER A 125 -18.86 62.12 -3.82
C SER A 125 -18.31 61.83 -5.22
N LYS A 126 -19.18 61.72 -6.24
CA LYS A 126 -18.83 61.51 -7.65
C LYS A 126 -18.80 62.82 -8.46
N GLY A 127 -18.99 63.98 -7.82
CA GLY A 127 -19.06 65.29 -8.49
C GLY A 127 -20.39 65.57 -9.20
N GLU A 128 -21.44 64.77 -8.95
CA GLU A 128 -22.72 64.92 -9.61
C GLU A 128 -23.66 65.81 -8.79
N LYS A 129 -24.28 66.80 -9.46
CA LYS A 129 -25.30 67.67 -8.86
C LYS A 129 -26.63 66.94 -8.72
N THR A 130 -26.74 66.14 -7.68
CA THR A 130 -27.83 65.18 -7.43
C THR A 130 -29.22 65.83 -7.55
N ILE A 131 -29.42 67.01 -6.94
CA ILE A 131 -30.73 67.70 -6.96
C ILE A 131 -31.06 68.23 -8.35
N GLN A 132 -30.08 68.70 -9.14
CA GLN A 132 -30.31 69.11 -10.52
C GLN A 132 -30.73 67.94 -11.39
N ILE A 133 -30.05 66.79 -11.25
CA ILE A 133 -30.37 65.56 -12.00
C ILE A 133 -31.78 65.08 -11.65
N LEU A 134 -32.12 64.99 -10.37
CA LEU A 134 -33.46 64.59 -9.92
C LEU A 134 -34.54 65.58 -10.37
N THR A 135 -34.27 66.88 -10.36
CA THR A 135 -35.21 67.91 -10.83
C THR A 135 -35.42 67.82 -12.33
N GLN A 136 -34.35 67.63 -13.11
CA GLN A 136 -34.46 67.48 -14.56
C GLN A 136 -35.19 66.20 -14.95
N ASN A 137 -34.90 65.09 -14.26
CA ASN A 137 -35.61 63.83 -14.43
C ASN A 137 -37.11 64.00 -14.14
N ALA A 138 -37.45 64.68 -13.04
CA ALA A 138 -38.83 64.98 -12.68
C ALA A 138 -39.55 65.80 -13.76
N ILE A 139 -38.93 66.88 -14.26
CA ILE A 139 -39.48 67.75 -15.32
C ILE A 139 -39.70 66.96 -16.62
N ASN A 140 -38.84 65.98 -16.91
CA ASN A 140 -38.94 65.15 -18.12
C ASN A 140 -39.96 63.99 -18.02
N GLY A 141 -40.89 64.03 -17.05
CA GLY A 141 -41.88 62.98 -16.84
C GLY A 141 -41.46 61.89 -15.84
N GLY A 142 -40.38 62.13 -15.11
CA GLY A 142 -39.87 61.28 -14.04
C GLY A 142 -38.68 60.43 -14.44
N GLY A 143 -37.79 60.16 -13.49
CA GLY A 143 -36.59 59.35 -13.72
C GLY A 143 -35.88 58.92 -12.46
N PHE A 144 -35.02 57.91 -12.60
CA PHE A 144 -34.22 57.37 -11.49
C PHE A 144 -32.86 58.02 -11.43
N HIS A 145 -32.34 58.14 -10.22
CA HIS A 145 -30.94 58.51 -10.00
C HIS A 145 -30.39 57.74 -8.79
N ARG A 146 -29.19 57.19 -8.95
CA ARG A 146 -28.45 56.46 -7.91
C ARG A 146 -27.31 57.35 -7.43
N TYR A 147 -27.28 57.66 -6.15
CA TYR A 147 -26.32 58.60 -5.55
C TYR A 147 -26.07 58.23 -4.09
N GLU A 148 -25.01 58.78 -3.51
CA GLU A 148 -24.70 58.59 -2.10
C GLU A 148 -25.45 59.59 -1.23
N TRP A 149 -26.12 59.12 -0.19
CA TRP A 149 -26.86 59.96 0.74
C TRP A 149 -26.79 59.43 2.17
N LEU A 150 -26.97 60.33 3.15
CA LEU A 150 -27.01 59.96 4.55
C LEU A 150 -28.26 59.09 4.83
N GLN A 151 -28.06 57.90 5.38
CA GLN A 151 -29.13 57.00 5.81
C GLN A 151 -29.55 57.36 7.25
N PRO A 152 -30.83 57.67 7.52
CA PRO A 152 -31.28 58.13 8.83
C PRO A 152 -31.03 57.15 9.98
N SER A 153 -31.32 55.86 9.79
CA SER A 153 -31.18 54.82 10.82
C SER A 153 -29.73 54.60 11.27
N THR A 154 -28.79 54.61 10.33
CA THR A 154 -27.37 54.29 10.58
C THR A 154 -26.49 55.52 10.70
N ASN A 155 -26.98 56.68 10.28
CA ASN A 155 -26.24 57.94 10.14
C ASN A 155 -24.94 57.79 9.31
N LYS A 156 -24.93 56.84 8.35
CA LYS A 156 -23.84 56.61 7.41
C LYS A 156 -24.27 57.01 6.01
N THR A 157 -23.32 57.50 5.21
CA THR A 157 -23.55 57.75 3.80
C THR A 157 -23.51 56.43 3.04
N THR A 158 -24.60 56.09 2.37
CA THR A 158 -24.77 54.83 1.65
C THR A 158 -25.45 55.08 0.30
N GLU A 159 -25.38 54.10 -0.61
CA GLU A 159 -25.99 54.27 -1.93
C GLU A 159 -27.52 54.27 -1.84
N LYS A 160 -28.14 55.31 -2.39
CA LYS A 160 -29.58 55.50 -2.46
C LYS A 160 -30.01 55.55 -3.92
N LEU A 161 -31.08 54.81 -4.23
CA LEU A 161 -31.80 54.92 -5.50
C LEU A 161 -33.06 55.74 -5.24
N SER A 162 -33.25 56.84 -5.96
CA SER A 162 -34.45 57.66 -5.86
C SER A 162 -35.16 57.80 -7.19
N TYR A 163 -36.48 58.02 -7.13
CA TYR A 163 -37.33 58.39 -8.26
C TYR A 163 -38.05 59.68 -7.93
N SER A 164 -38.06 60.62 -8.88
CA SER A 164 -38.66 61.94 -8.70
C SER A 164 -39.70 62.23 -9.78
N LEU A 165 -40.74 62.98 -9.40
CA LEU A 165 -41.79 63.52 -10.25
C LEU A 165 -41.94 65.02 -10.01
N TYR A 166 -42.42 65.74 -11.02
CA TYR A 166 -42.58 67.18 -10.96
C TYR A 166 -44.04 67.55 -10.73
N HIS A 167 -44.26 68.51 -9.84
CA HIS A 167 -45.57 69.08 -9.58
C HIS A 167 -45.65 70.44 -10.28
N ASP A 168 -46.44 70.52 -11.35
CA ASP A 168 -46.47 71.68 -12.25
C ASP A 168 -46.94 72.98 -11.59
N ASN A 169 -48.04 72.93 -10.82
CA ASN A 169 -48.65 74.14 -10.24
C ASN A 169 -47.71 74.86 -9.25
N TRP A 170 -47.02 74.10 -8.40
CA TRP A 170 -46.15 74.64 -7.35
C TRP A 170 -44.67 74.63 -7.71
N LYS A 171 -44.31 74.10 -8.89
CA LYS A 171 -42.94 73.97 -9.39
C LYS A 171 -42.02 73.21 -8.44
N TRP A 172 -42.55 72.16 -7.83
CA TRP A 172 -41.81 71.31 -6.90
C TRP A 172 -41.34 70.03 -7.59
N MET A 173 -40.15 69.58 -7.24
CA MET A 173 -39.73 68.20 -7.44
C MET A 173 -40.02 67.42 -6.16
N LEU A 174 -40.91 66.44 -6.26
CA LEU A 174 -41.16 65.45 -5.23
C LEU A 174 -40.36 64.19 -5.57
N GLY A 175 -39.62 63.66 -4.61
CA GLY A 175 -38.95 62.39 -4.77
C GLY A 175 -39.03 61.51 -3.54
N THR A 176 -38.78 60.24 -3.75
CA THR A 176 -38.54 59.27 -2.68
C THR A 176 -37.48 58.28 -3.11
N GLY A 177 -36.87 57.57 -2.15
CA GLY A 177 -35.76 56.69 -2.45
C GLY A 177 -35.55 55.59 -1.44
N VAL A 178 -34.93 54.49 -1.89
CA VAL A 178 -34.55 53.34 -1.08
C VAL A 178 -33.02 53.24 -1.00
N TYR A 179 -32.51 52.84 0.16
CA TYR A 179 -31.09 52.57 0.36
C TYR A 179 -30.77 51.15 -0.12
N LEU A 180 -29.71 51.01 -0.91
CA LEU A 180 -29.37 49.77 -1.62
C LEU A 180 -28.53 48.79 -0.79
N ASP A 181 -28.13 49.15 0.43
CA ASP A 181 -27.37 48.27 1.32
C ASP A 181 -28.06 46.93 1.57
N SER A 182 -29.39 46.94 1.71
CA SER A 182 -30.17 45.70 1.87
C SER A 182 -30.12 44.80 0.62
N VAL A 183 -30.07 45.39 -0.58
CA VAL A 183 -29.93 44.66 -1.85
C VAL A 183 -28.50 44.10 -1.96
N ASN A 184 -27.50 44.92 -1.65
CA ASN A 184 -26.09 44.52 -1.64
C ASN A 184 -25.85 43.37 -0.65
N GLN A 185 -26.41 43.46 0.57
CA GLN A 185 -26.31 42.42 1.59
C GLN A 185 -26.96 41.10 1.16
N GLN A 186 -28.11 41.16 0.47
CA GLN A 186 -28.72 39.94 -0.10
C GLN A 186 -27.83 39.29 -1.16
N LEU A 187 -27.23 40.10 -2.05
CA LEU A 187 -26.30 39.60 -3.06
C LEU A 187 -25.04 38.99 -2.43
N GLU A 188 -24.49 39.62 -1.39
CA GLU A 188 -23.34 39.09 -0.65
C GLU A 188 -23.66 37.77 0.05
N ASN A 189 -24.82 37.67 0.71
CA ASN A 189 -25.25 36.43 1.35
C ASN A 189 -25.38 35.27 0.35
N VAL A 190 -25.96 35.54 -0.83
CA VAL A 190 -26.07 34.53 -1.90
C VAL A 190 -24.69 34.16 -2.44
N LYS A 191 -23.82 35.14 -2.66
CA LYS A 191 -22.43 34.92 -3.09
C LYS A 191 -21.67 34.06 -2.10
N GLU A 192 -21.79 34.30 -0.80
CA GLU A 192 -21.16 33.47 0.23
C GLU A 192 -21.67 32.02 0.22
N GLN A 193 -22.98 31.82 0.05
CA GLN A 193 -23.56 30.47 -0.05
C GLN A 193 -22.99 29.74 -1.25
N ILE A 194 -22.96 30.41 -2.41
CA ILE A 194 -22.35 29.92 -3.64
C ILE A 194 -20.89 29.51 -3.39
N ASP A 195 -20.07 30.37 -2.78
CA ASP A 195 -18.66 30.09 -2.50
C ASP A 195 -18.47 28.90 -1.56
N LYS A 196 -19.33 28.75 -0.55
CA LYS A 196 -19.34 27.58 0.35
C LYS A 196 -19.64 26.29 -0.42
N HIS A 197 -20.61 26.31 -1.33
CA HIS A 197 -20.93 25.16 -2.17
C HIS A 197 -19.77 24.79 -3.10
N VAL A 198 -19.10 25.76 -3.73
CA VAL A 198 -17.90 25.51 -4.56
C VAL A 198 -16.81 24.82 -3.76
N ASN A 199 -16.47 25.39 -2.60
CA ASN A 199 -15.40 24.85 -1.77
C ASN A 199 -15.71 23.45 -1.23
N ARG A 200 -16.99 23.16 -0.96
CA ARG A 200 -17.44 21.79 -0.62
C ARG A 200 -17.23 20.84 -1.79
N THR A 201 -17.68 21.18 -3.00
CA THR A 201 -17.53 20.34 -4.19
C THR A 201 -16.06 20.07 -4.52
N LYS A 202 -15.20 21.10 -4.42
CA LYS A 202 -13.74 20.96 -4.59
C LYS A 202 -13.12 19.94 -3.62
N ARG A 203 -13.51 20.00 -2.34
CA ARG A 203 -13.05 19.03 -1.33
C ARG A 203 -13.50 17.60 -1.64
N ILE A 204 -14.72 17.42 -2.15
CA ILE A 204 -15.24 16.10 -2.54
C ILE A 204 -14.43 15.51 -3.70
N ILE A 205 -14.15 16.29 -4.76
CA ILE A 205 -13.35 15.84 -5.91
C ILE A 205 -11.96 15.38 -5.45
N LEU A 206 -11.28 16.17 -4.62
CA LEU A 206 -9.96 15.82 -4.07
C LEU A 206 -10.01 14.55 -3.22
N PHE A 207 -11.04 14.39 -2.39
CA PHE A 207 -11.22 13.21 -1.55
C PHE A 207 -11.42 11.94 -2.38
N ILE A 208 -12.27 12.00 -3.42
CA ILE A 208 -12.50 10.86 -4.33
C ILE A 208 -11.23 10.49 -5.09
N ALA A 209 -10.49 11.49 -5.61
CA ALA A 209 -9.23 11.25 -6.32
C ALA A 209 -8.20 10.57 -5.41
N MET A 210 -8.01 11.09 -4.19
CA MET A 210 -7.04 10.53 -3.23
C MET A 210 -7.42 9.12 -2.76
N SER A 211 -8.72 8.89 -2.50
CA SER A 211 -9.22 7.55 -2.15
C SER A 211 -9.02 6.54 -3.28
N SER A 212 -9.21 6.96 -4.54
CA SER A 212 -9.01 6.11 -5.71
C SER A 212 -7.53 5.74 -5.90
N ILE A 213 -6.63 6.72 -5.73
CA ILE A 213 -5.18 6.47 -5.79
C ILE A 213 -4.74 5.51 -4.69
N LEU A 214 -5.24 5.69 -3.47
CA LEU A 214 -4.94 4.80 -2.35
C LEU A 214 -5.44 3.37 -2.61
N ALA A 215 -6.64 3.21 -3.15
CA ALA A 215 -7.20 1.91 -3.52
C ALA A 215 -6.36 1.20 -4.61
N ILE A 216 -5.94 1.94 -5.65
CA ILE A 216 -5.05 1.41 -6.70
C ILE A 216 -3.72 0.95 -6.11
N PHE A 217 -3.14 1.74 -5.19
CA PHE A 217 -1.89 1.39 -4.53
C PHE A 217 -2.01 0.13 -3.66
N LEU A 218 -3.05 0.05 -2.82
CA LEU A 218 -3.31 -1.12 -1.97
C LEU A 218 -3.52 -2.39 -2.80
N PHE A 219 -4.30 -2.29 -3.89
CA PHE A 219 -4.49 -3.39 -4.82
C PHE A 219 -3.18 -3.83 -5.47
N GLY A 220 -2.35 -2.88 -5.93
CA GLY A 220 -1.02 -3.15 -6.46
C GLY A 220 -0.10 -3.85 -5.47
N LEU A 221 -0.14 -3.46 -4.19
CA LEU A 221 0.64 -4.06 -3.12
C LEU A 221 0.23 -5.52 -2.87
N VAL A 222 -1.07 -5.80 -2.80
CA VAL A 222 -1.60 -7.18 -2.65
C VAL A 222 -1.16 -8.07 -3.81
N VAL A 223 -1.28 -7.59 -5.06
CA VAL A 223 -0.85 -8.34 -6.25
C VAL A 223 0.66 -8.59 -6.22
N SER A 224 1.46 -7.60 -5.84
CA SER A 224 2.93 -7.74 -5.77
C SER A 224 3.35 -8.75 -4.71
N LEU A 225 2.71 -8.77 -3.54
CA LEU A 225 3.01 -9.74 -2.49
C LEU A 225 2.64 -11.17 -2.91
N SER A 226 1.49 -11.33 -3.57
CA SER A 226 1.05 -12.64 -4.09
C SER A 226 2.02 -13.20 -5.13
N GLN A 227 2.50 -12.36 -6.06
CA GLN A 227 3.49 -12.76 -7.06
C GLN A 227 4.81 -13.19 -6.42
N LYS A 228 5.28 -12.46 -5.40
CA LYS A 228 6.51 -12.81 -4.68
C LYS A 228 6.38 -14.17 -4.01
N LYS A 229 5.27 -14.42 -3.28
CA LYS A 229 5.03 -15.68 -2.59
C LYS A 229 5.05 -16.88 -3.54
N GLN A 230 4.39 -16.77 -4.70
CA GLN A 230 4.37 -17.85 -5.70
C GLN A 230 5.76 -18.11 -6.29
N SER A 231 6.57 -17.06 -6.49
CA SER A 231 7.94 -17.22 -6.98
C SER A 231 8.83 -17.93 -5.96
N ASP A 232 8.71 -17.57 -4.67
CA ASP A 232 9.49 -18.17 -3.60
C ASP A 232 9.14 -19.67 -3.44
N GLU A 233 7.84 -20.02 -3.44
CA GLU A 233 7.37 -21.42 -3.39
C GLU A 233 7.92 -22.25 -4.57
N LYS A 234 7.92 -21.68 -5.78
CA LYS A 234 8.42 -22.36 -6.97
C LYS A 234 9.94 -22.56 -6.97
N ILE A 235 10.70 -21.63 -6.40
CA ILE A 235 12.14 -21.77 -6.22
C ILE A 235 12.44 -22.91 -5.24
N THR A 236 11.73 -22.98 -4.12
CA THR A 236 11.89 -24.05 -3.14
C THR A 236 11.52 -25.42 -3.74
N GLU A 237 10.42 -25.50 -4.49
CA GLU A 237 9.99 -26.74 -5.16
C GLU A 237 11.03 -27.23 -6.19
N LEU A 238 11.56 -26.32 -7.01
CA LEU A 238 12.60 -26.65 -8.00
C LEU A 238 13.90 -27.09 -7.33
N GLY A 239 14.33 -26.40 -6.25
CA GLY A 239 15.49 -26.81 -5.45
C GLY A 239 15.36 -28.24 -4.94
N GLN A 240 14.19 -28.59 -4.42
CA GLN A 240 13.92 -29.95 -3.94
C GLN A 240 13.99 -31.00 -5.05
N ARG A 241 13.39 -30.72 -6.22
CA ARG A 241 13.44 -31.65 -7.36
C ARG A 241 14.87 -31.93 -7.82
N VAL A 242 15.73 -30.91 -7.81
CA VAL A 242 17.15 -31.05 -8.15
C VAL A 242 17.87 -31.95 -7.14
N ILE A 243 17.64 -31.74 -5.84
CA ILE A 243 18.27 -32.56 -4.78
C ILE A 243 17.84 -34.03 -4.92
N ASN A 244 16.55 -34.30 -5.05
CA ASN A 244 16.03 -35.67 -5.17
C ASN A 244 16.56 -36.36 -6.44
N ALA A 245 16.62 -35.65 -7.57
CA ALA A 245 17.18 -36.19 -8.81
C ALA A 245 18.68 -36.52 -8.67
N GLN A 246 19.44 -35.68 -7.96
CA GLN A 246 20.84 -35.93 -7.68
C GLN A 246 21.05 -37.19 -6.82
N GLU A 247 20.20 -37.42 -5.82
CA GLU A 247 20.29 -38.62 -4.98
C GLU A 247 19.97 -39.90 -5.74
N GLU A 248 18.92 -39.89 -6.57
CA GLU A 248 18.57 -41.07 -7.38
C GLU A 248 19.68 -41.41 -8.38
N GLN A 249 20.29 -40.39 -8.99
CA GLN A 249 21.46 -40.59 -9.85
C GLN A 249 22.66 -41.16 -9.07
N SER A 250 22.94 -40.64 -7.87
CA SER A 250 24.00 -41.16 -7.01
C SER A 250 23.77 -42.63 -6.63
N ARG A 251 22.51 -42.99 -6.33
CA ARG A 251 22.08 -44.37 -6.06
C ARG A 251 22.18 -45.26 -7.30
N HIS A 252 21.83 -44.75 -8.48
CA HIS A 252 21.97 -45.48 -9.74
C HIS A 252 23.44 -45.78 -10.07
N ILE A 253 24.31 -44.76 -10.03
CA ILE A 253 25.74 -44.92 -10.32
C ILE A 253 26.38 -45.90 -9.33
N SER A 254 26.06 -45.80 -8.02
CA SER A 254 26.58 -46.75 -7.03
C SER A 254 26.18 -48.20 -7.35
N ARG A 255 24.93 -48.43 -7.78
CA ARG A 255 24.44 -49.75 -8.21
C ARG A 255 25.19 -50.26 -9.44
N GLU A 256 25.36 -49.45 -10.48
CA GLU A 256 26.10 -49.86 -11.69
C GLU A 256 27.56 -50.19 -11.40
N LEU A 257 28.23 -49.40 -10.54
CA LEU A 257 29.61 -49.67 -10.13
C LEU A 257 29.72 -51.00 -9.38
N HIS A 258 28.82 -51.26 -8.43
CA HIS A 258 28.89 -52.44 -7.57
C HIS A 258 28.44 -53.73 -8.28
N ASP A 259 27.31 -53.71 -8.97
CA ASP A 259 26.79 -54.90 -9.65
C ASP A 259 27.50 -55.17 -10.97
N GLY A 260 27.92 -54.12 -11.69
CA GLY A 260 28.64 -54.26 -12.94
C GLY A 260 30.15 -54.43 -12.73
N ILE A 261 30.81 -53.32 -12.39
CA ILE A 261 32.28 -53.24 -12.46
C ILE A 261 32.96 -54.11 -11.40
N VAL A 262 32.50 -54.05 -10.13
CA VAL A 262 33.11 -54.83 -9.05
C VAL A 262 32.96 -56.33 -9.30
N GLN A 263 31.82 -56.82 -9.79
CA GLN A 263 31.62 -58.24 -10.09
C GLN A 263 32.56 -58.73 -11.20
N ILE A 264 32.76 -57.93 -12.25
CA ILE A 264 33.70 -58.25 -13.32
C ILE A 264 35.13 -58.33 -12.77
N LEU A 265 35.55 -57.36 -11.95
CA LEU A 265 36.90 -57.36 -11.36
C LEU A 265 37.14 -58.55 -10.42
N ILE A 266 36.13 -58.95 -9.64
CA ILE A 266 36.21 -60.16 -8.81
C ILE A 266 36.38 -61.42 -9.67
N SER A 267 35.67 -61.50 -10.81
CA SER A 267 35.80 -62.61 -11.75
C SER A 267 37.21 -62.69 -12.35
N VAL A 268 37.79 -61.53 -12.72
CA VAL A 268 39.18 -61.42 -13.18
C VAL A 268 40.14 -61.83 -12.07
N LYS A 269 39.90 -61.41 -10.82
CA LYS A 269 40.72 -61.79 -9.67
C LYS A 269 40.75 -63.31 -9.49
N TYR A 270 39.59 -63.97 -9.51
CA TYR A 270 39.55 -65.43 -9.39
C TYR A 270 40.28 -66.15 -10.52
N ALA A 271 40.24 -65.63 -11.76
CA ALA A 271 41.01 -66.20 -12.86
C ALA A 271 42.53 -66.07 -12.66
N LEU A 272 43.00 -64.93 -12.13
CA LEU A 272 44.41 -64.71 -11.79
C LEU A 272 44.86 -65.61 -10.63
N GLU A 273 44.06 -65.71 -9.57
CA GLU A 273 44.33 -66.59 -8.42
C GLU A 273 44.39 -68.06 -8.83
N ALA A 274 43.45 -68.53 -9.67
CA ALA A 274 43.45 -69.89 -10.21
C ALA A 274 44.70 -70.18 -11.07
N THR A 275 45.16 -69.19 -11.82
CA THR A 275 46.42 -69.28 -12.58
C THR A 275 47.62 -69.38 -11.62
N GLY A 276 47.65 -68.58 -10.56
CA GLY A 276 48.65 -68.65 -9.50
C GLY A 276 48.69 -70.00 -8.79
N LEU A 277 47.54 -70.60 -8.49
CA LEU A 277 47.43 -71.94 -7.90
C LEU A 277 47.98 -73.04 -8.82
N SER A 278 47.75 -72.92 -10.13
CA SER A 278 48.26 -73.87 -11.14
C SER A 278 49.79 -73.79 -11.28
N ILE A 279 50.37 -72.60 -11.16
CA ILE A 279 51.82 -72.38 -11.17
C ILE A 279 52.47 -72.95 -9.90
N ASN A 280 51.87 -72.72 -8.72
CA ASN A 280 52.36 -73.26 -7.44
C ASN A 280 52.36 -74.80 -7.42
N ARG A 281 51.37 -75.46 -8.05
CA ARG A 281 51.35 -76.94 -8.19
C ARG A 281 52.51 -77.48 -9.02
N SER A 282 53.14 -76.64 -9.86
CA SER A 282 54.29 -76.99 -10.69
C SER A 282 55.63 -76.75 -9.97
N GLN A 283 55.63 -76.40 -8.68
CA GLN A 283 56.79 -76.00 -7.87
C GLN A 283 57.60 -74.80 -8.43
N VAL A 284 57.00 -74.01 -9.31
CA VAL A 284 57.61 -72.78 -9.85
C VAL A 284 57.15 -71.60 -9.01
N THR A 285 58.08 -70.74 -8.62
CA THR A 285 57.77 -69.51 -7.88
C THR A 285 56.86 -68.61 -8.72
N LYS A 286 55.77 -68.13 -8.13
CA LYS A 286 54.83 -67.24 -8.79
C LYS A 286 55.56 -66.02 -9.38
N PRO A 287 55.42 -65.72 -10.69
CA PRO A 287 56.11 -64.59 -11.30
C PRO A 287 55.71 -63.27 -10.64
N LYS A 288 56.70 -62.40 -10.36
CA LYS A 288 56.46 -61.07 -9.77
C LYS A 288 55.39 -60.25 -10.51
N PRO A 289 55.35 -60.21 -11.87
CA PRO A 289 54.29 -59.49 -12.58
C PRO A 289 52.87 -59.99 -12.29
N LEU A 290 52.68 -61.28 -11.98
CA LEU A 290 51.37 -61.84 -11.63
C LEU A 290 50.95 -61.43 -10.22
N VAL A 291 51.90 -61.42 -9.26
CA VAL A 291 51.67 -60.90 -7.91
C VAL A 291 51.33 -59.41 -7.94
N ASP A 292 52.08 -58.63 -8.71
CA ASP A 292 51.84 -57.20 -8.88
C ASP A 292 50.47 -56.93 -9.53
N ALA A 293 50.05 -57.76 -10.49
CA ALA A 293 48.72 -57.66 -11.11
C ALA A 293 47.57 -57.95 -10.14
N GLU A 294 47.70 -58.97 -9.28
CA GLU A 294 46.71 -59.27 -8.24
C GLU A 294 46.63 -58.14 -7.20
N ASN A 295 47.77 -57.63 -6.74
CA ASN A 295 47.81 -56.51 -5.79
C ASN A 295 47.19 -55.24 -6.37
N ASN A 296 47.48 -54.93 -7.64
CA ASN A 296 46.88 -53.78 -8.34
C ASN A 296 45.38 -53.96 -8.52
N LEU A 297 44.91 -55.17 -8.80
CA LEU A 297 43.50 -55.48 -8.93
C LEU A 297 42.76 -55.37 -7.58
N ASP A 298 43.36 -55.84 -6.49
CA ASP A 298 42.82 -55.66 -5.14
C ASP A 298 42.72 -54.19 -4.74
N THR A 299 43.74 -53.40 -5.10
CA THR A 299 43.71 -51.94 -4.90
C THR A 299 42.57 -51.31 -5.70
N ALA A 300 42.39 -51.68 -6.97
CA ALA A 300 41.32 -51.16 -7.82
C ALA A 300 39.92 -51.55 -7.33
N ILE A 301 39.72 -52.81 -6.89
CA ILE A 301 38.46 -53.28 -6.30
C ILE A 301 38.14 -52.48 -5.02
N THR A 302 39.14 -52.27 -4.18
CA THR A 302 38.99 -51.51 -2.93
C THR A 302 38.61 -50.06 -3.21
N GLU A 303 39.28 -49.40 -4.15
CA GLU A 303 38.98 -48.01 -4.52
C GLU A 303 37.59 -47.87 -5.16
N ILE A 304 37.16 -48.80 -6.04
CA ILE A 304 35.82 -48.74 -6.64
C ILE A 304 34.74 -48.99 -5.58
N ARG A 305 34.92 -49.96 -4.68
CA ARG A 305 34.00 -50.16 -3.55
C ARG A 305 33.89 -48.91 -2.70
N ARG A 306 35.02 -48.27 -2.40
CA ARG A 306 35.06 -47.01 -1.68
C ARG A 306 34.30 -45.90 -2.40
N ILE A 307 34.47 -45.73 -3.71
CA ILE A 307 33.74 -44.74 -4.51
C ILE A 307 32.22 -45.02 -4.50
N SER A 308 31.82 -46.28 -4.72
CA SER A 308 30.43 -46.71 -4.65
C SER A 308 29.81 -46.41 -3.28
N HIS A 309 30.51 -46.70 -2.18
CA HIS A 309 30.06 -46.39 -0.82
C HIS A 309 29.91 -44.89 -0.55
N HIS A 310 30.81 -44.04 -1.08
CA HIS A 310 30.68 -42.59 -0.94
C HIS A 310 29.48 -42.03 -1.72
N LEU A 311 29.20 -42.60 -2.90
CA LEU A 311 28.06 -42.24 -3.74
C LEU A 311 26.73 -42.68 -3.12
N HIS A 312 26.59 -43.95 -2.75
CA HIS A 312 25.43 -44.44 -2.02
C HIS A 312 25.80 -45.72 -1.25
N PRO A 313 25.66 -45.75 0.09
CA PRO A 313 26.10 -46.89 0.88
C PRO A 313 25.04 -47.99 0.84
N ARG A 314 25.28 -49.06 0.10
CA ARG A 314 24.39 -50.22 0.01
C ARG A 314 24.00 -50.81 1.37
N ILE A 315 24.93 -50.76 2.32
CA ILE A 315 24.70 -51.22 3.70
C ILE A 315 23.53 -50.49 4.38
N LEU A 316 23.23 -49.26 3.95
CA LEU A 316 22.06 -48.50 4.40
C LEU A 316 20.75 -49.15 3.91
N ASP A 317 20.72 -49.62 2.66
CA ASP A 317 19.55 -50.26 2.06
C ASP A 317 19.35 -51.70 2.61
N GLU A 318 20.45 -52.43 2.83
CA GLU A 318 20.43 -53.85 3.20
C GLU A 318 20.32 -54.09 4.71
N LEU A 319 21.06 -53.34 5.53
CA LEU A 319 21.16 -53.54 6.99
C LEU A 319 20.51 -52.40 7.79
N GLY A 320 20.27 -51.24 7.16
CA GLY A 320 19.62 -50.09 7.78
C GLY A 320 20.59 -49.08 8.42
N LEU A 321 20.02 -47.96 8.86
CA LEU A 321 20.78 -46.78 9.31
C LEU A 321 21.81 -47.08 10.42
N SER A 322 21.42 -47.82 11.46
CA SER A 322 22.31 -48.11 12.60
C SER A 322 23.56 -48.87 12.18
N ASP A 323 23.40 -49.91 11.36
CA ASP A 323 24.50 -50.75 10.89
C ASP A 323 25.37 -49.98 9.88
N ALA A 324 24.76 -49.14 9.03
CA ALA A 324 25.48 -48.27 8.10
C ALA A 324 26.34 -47.20 8.80
N MET A 325 25.85 -46.58 9.87
CA MET A 325 26.62 -45.62 10.66
C MET A 325 27.80 -46.28 11.38
N GLU A 326 27.62 -47.50 11.90
CA GLU A 326 28.68 -48.27 12.55
C GLU A 326 29.79 -48.60 11.56
N ALA A 327 29.44 -49.10 10.37
CA ALA A 327 30.40 -49.39 9.30
C ALA A 327 31.18 -48.14 8.87
N LEU A 328 30.48 -47.02 8.64
CA LEU A 328 31.10 -45.74 8.29
C LEU A 328 32.07 -45.24 9.38
N SER A 329 31.72 -45.45 10.66
CA SER A 329 32.54 -45.05 11.80
C SER A 329 33.81 -45.89 11.94
N VAL A 330 33.72 -47.19 11.63
CA VAL A 330 34.89 -48.10 11.60
C VAL A 330 35.84 -47.68 10.48
N GLU A 331 35.35 -47.52 9.25
CA GLU A 331 36.16 -47.08 8.11
C GLU A 331 36.85 -45.73 8.39
N PHE A 332 36.11 -44.79 8.99
CA PHE A 332 36.65 -43.50 9.37
C PHE A 332 37.79 -43.62 10.41
N SER A 333 37.58 -44.46 11.43
CA SER A 333 38.56 -44.66 12.50
C SER A 333 39.85 -45.31 11.98
N GLU A 334 39.72 -46.33 11.12
CA GLU A 334 40.86 -47.01 10.48
C GLU A 334 41.68 -46.06 9.61
N ARG A 335 41.01 -45.15 8.88
CA ARG A 335 41.66 -44.22 7.96
C ARG A 335 42.34 -43.04 8.66
N THR A 336 41.72 -42.50 9.71
CA THR A 336 42.15 -41.23 10.34
C THR A 336 42.87 -41.41 11.66
N GLY A 337 42.71 -42.57 12.32
CA GLY A 337 43.18 -42.82 13.68
C GLY A 337 42.35 -42.16 14.78
N ILE A 338 41.26 -41.47 14.44
CA ILE A 338 40.33 -40.84 15.40
C ILE A 338 39.39 -41.92 15.94
N GLN A 339 39.19 -41.98 17.26
CA GLN A 339 38.29 -42.97 17.86
C GLN A 339 36.83 -42.52 17.75
N VAL A 340 35.98 -43.35 17.14
CA VAL A 340 34.54 -43.08 17.04
C VAL A 340 33.74 -44.07 17.89
N HIS A 341 32.91 -43.56 18.79
CA HIS A 341 31.99 -44.34 19.62
C HIS A 341 30.56 -44.17 19.13
N VAL A 342 29.94 -45.28 18.67
CA VAL A 342 28.56 -45.28 18.17
C VAL A 342 27.63 -45.90 19.20
N HIS A 343 26.73 -45.09 19.75
CA HIS A 343 25.65 -45.53 20.63
C HIS A 343 24.39 -45.79 19.81
N LYS A 344 24.23 -47.07 19.45
CA LYS A 344 23.15 -47.52 18.58
C LYS A 344 21.84 -47.77 19.33
N MET A 345 20.75 -47.44 18.64
CA MET A 345 19.40 -47.92 18.93
C MET A 345 19.03 -48.93 17.83
N THR A 346 18.38 -50.03 18.19
CA THR A 346 17.89 -51.01 17.21
C THR A 346 16.72 -50.41 16.44
N LEU A 347 16.97 -50.05 15.17
CA LEU A 347 16.04 -49.32 14.30
C LEU A 347 15.55 -50.14 13.09
N ARG A 348 15.81 -51.46 13.04
CA ARG A 348 15.67 -52.25 11.80
C ARG A 348 14.30 -52.09 11.13
N LYS A 349 14.34 -51.56 9.89
CA LYS A 349 13.22 -51.26 8.98
C LYS A 349 12.15 -50.29 9.50
N LEU A 350 12.49 -49.46 10.51
CA LEU A 350 11.55 -48.49 11.07
C LEU A 350 11.54 -47.11 10.40
N LEU A 351 12.37 -46.87 9.41
CA LEU A 351 12.51 -45.55 8.80
C LEU A 351 12.32 -45.64 7.29
N PRO A 352 11.53 -44.74 6.70
CA PRO A 352 11.56 -44.48 5.27
C PRO A 352 12.98 -44.29 4.73
N ASP A 353 13.24 -44.74 3.51
CA ASP A 353 14.57 -44.69 2.88
C ASP A 353 15.15 -43.28 2.78
N ASP A 354 14.29 -42.28 2.55
CA ASP A 354 14.65 -40.86 2.45
C ASP A 354 15.12 -40.31 3.81
N ILE A 355 14.42 -40.63 4.90
CA ILE A 355 14.82 -40.27 6.27
C ILE A 355 16.12 -40.96 6.66
N SER A 356 16.26 -42.25 6.34
CA SER A 356 17.48 -43.01 6.58
C SER A 356 18.67 -42.42 5.82
N THR A 357 18.46 -42.06 4.55
CA THR A 357 19.47 -41.40 3.71
C THR A 357 19.86 -40.04 4.27
N THR A 358 18.89 -39.22 4.67
CA THR A 358 19.14 -37.89 5.27
C THR A 358 19.99 -38.00 6.53
N LEU A 359 19.63 -38.87 7.47
CA LEU A 359 20.40 -39.05 8.70
C LEU A 359 21.80 -39.65 8.45
N TYR A 360 21.91 -40.60 7.51
CA TYR A 360 23.21 -41.13 7.10
C TYR A 360 24.11 -40.02 6.52
N ARG A 361 23.58 -39.16 5.65
CA ARG A 361 24.32 -38.02 5.08
C ARG A 361 24.76 -37.03 6.14
N VAL A 362 23.93 -36.80 7.17
CA VAL A 362 24.34 -35.99 8.34
C VAL A 362 25.57 -36.60 9.00
N VAL A 363 25.61 -37.92 9.24
CA VAL A 363 26.79 -38.60 9.81
C VAL A 363 28.00 -38.46 8.88
N GLN A 364 27.83 -38.79 7.60
CA GLN A 364 28.91 -38.77 6.61
C GLN A 364 29.56 -37.40 6.48
N GLU A 365 28.76 -36.36 6.27
CA GLU A 365 29.27 -35.00 6.11
C GLU A 365 29.86 -34.48 7.42
N SER A 366 29.31 -34.87 8.58
CA SER A 366 29.91 -34.53 9.88
C SER A 366 31.30 -35.13 10.04
N LEU A 367 31.48 -36.41 9.69
CA LEU A 367 32.79 -37.07 9.74
C LEU A 367 33.78 -36.44 8.74
N ILE A 368 33.33 -36.10 7.53
CA ILE A 368 34.15 -35.37 6.55
C ILE A 368 34.61 -34.02 7.10
N ASN A 369 33.71 -33.28 7.76
CA ASN A 369 34.04 -32.01 8.38
C ASN A 369 35.02 -32.17 9.55
N ILE A 370 34.87 -33.23 10.34
CA ILE A 370 35.78 -33.54 11.45
C ILE A 370 37.19 -33.83 10.94
N ASP A 371 37.32 -34.69 9.91
CA ASP A 371 38.60 -35.01 9.26
C ASP A 371 39.32 -33.77 8.74
N LYS A 372 38.57 -32.90 8.04
CA LYS A 372 39.15 -31.72 7.39
C LYS A 372 39.47 -30.58 8.35
N HIS A 373 38.72 -30.44 9.45
CA HIS A 373 38.68 -29.18 10.19
C HIS A 373 38.80 -29.31 11.71
N ALA A 374 38.45 -30.44 12.33
CA ALA A 374 38.27 -30.47 13.78
C ALA A 374 39.56 -30.70 14.57
N GLN A 375 40.59 -31.37 14.01
CA GLN A 375 41.74 -31.87 14.78
C GLN A 375 41.31 -32.65 16.05
N ALA A 376 40.20 -33.38 15.95
CA ALA A 376 39.61 -34.15 17.03
C ALA A 376 40.39 -35.44 17.29
N LYS A 377 40.28 -35.97 18.49
CA LYS A 377 40.79 -37.30 18.88
C LYS A 377 39.67 -38.29 19.10
N GLN A 378 38.49 -37.81 19.50
CA GLN A 378 37.33 -38.63 19.81
C GLN A 378 36.04 -38.04 19.23
N VAL A 379 35.18 -38.93 18.75
CA VAL A 379 33.84 -38.60 18.24
C VAL A 379 32.80 -39.50 18.89
N GLU A 380 31.71 -38.92 19.38
CA GLU A 380 30.55 -39.61 19.92
C GLU A 380 29.36 -39.45 18.98
N ILE A 381 28.78 -40.56 18.53
CA ILE A 381 27.56 -40.59 17.71
C ILE A 381 26.46 -41.30 18.52
N HIS A 382 25.36 -40.60 18.77
CA HIS A 382 24.21 -41.13 19.48
C HIS A 382 22.95 -41.03 18.61
N ILE A 383 22.21 -42.13 18.48
CA ILE A 383 20.87 -42.13 17.90
C ILE A 383 19.88 -42.64 18.94
N SER A 384 18.81 -41.89 19.18
CA SER A 384 17.83 -42.21 20.23
C SER A 384 16.45 -41.62 19.95
N MET A 385 15.41 -42.20 20.53
CA MET A 385 14.08 -41.58 20.60
C MET A 385 13.96 -40.76 21.89
N ILE A 386 13.76 -39.45 21.77
CA ILE A 386 13.59 -38.52 22.89
C ILE A 386 12.35 -37.66 22.62
N ASP A 387 11.37 -37.62 23.53
CA ASP A 387 10.17 -36.77 23.44
C ASP A 387 9.37 -36.90 22.12
N ASN A 388 9.27 -38.11 21.55
CA ASN A 388 8.70 -38.38 20.21
C ASN A 388 9.51 -37.84 19.01
N TRP A 389 10.80 -37.58 19.20
CA TRP A 389 11.73 -37.23 18.12
C TRP A 389 12.83 -38.28 18.00
N LEU A 390 13.08 -38.72 16.77
CA LEU A 390 14.32 -39.42 16.44
C LEU A 390 15.44 -38.39 16.45
N THR A 391 16.34 -38.49 17.41
CA THR A 391 17.44 -37.55 17.62
C THR A 391 18.77 -38.22 17.31
N LEU A 392 19.44 -37.73 16.26
CA LEU A 392 20.83 -38.01 15.94
C LEU A 392 21.70 -36.88 16.52
N ARG A 393 22.68 -37.25 17.34
CA ARG A 393 23.66 -36.32 17.93
C ARG A 393 25.07 -36.80 17.61
N ILE A 394 25.87 -35.92 17.03
CA ILE A 394 27.28 -36.17 16.69
C ILE A 394 28.10 -35.12 17.43
N LYS A 395 29.12 -35.53 18.18
CA LYS A 395 29.95 -34.63 18.97
C LYS A 395 31.42 -34.99 18.81
N ASP A 396 32.25 -34.01 18.51
CA ASP A 396 33.71 -34.12 18.50
C ASP A 396 34.35 -33.33 19.65
N ASP A 397 35.59 -33.66 19.99
CA ASP A 397 36.43 -32.96 20.97
C ASP A 397 37.45 -32.00 20.33
N GLY A 398 37.20 -31.57 19.09
CA GLY A 398 38.12 -30.78 18.29
C GLY A 398 38.21 -29.29 18.66
N ILE A 399 38.80 -28.51 17.75
CA ILE A 399 39.05 -27.08 17.95
C ILE A 399 37.78 -26.21 17.91
N GLY A 400 36.65 -26.73 17.42
CA GLY A 400 35.41 -25.97 17.26
C GLY A 400 35.53 -24.70 16.41
N PHE A 401 34.45 -23.94 16.31
CA PHE A 401 34.39 -22.69 15.54
C PHE A 401 33.32 -21.74 16.08
N ASP A 402 33.36 -20.48 15.64
CA ASP A 402 32.30 -19.51 15.92
C ASP A 402 31.14 -19.68 14.93
N THR A 403 29.98 -20.10 15.44
CA THR A 403 28.78 -20.32 14.63
C THR A 403 28.21 -19.04 14.02
N LEU A 404 28.39 -17.88 14.67
CA LEU A 404 27.84 -16.60 14.19
C LEU A 404 28.65 -16.05 13.02
N ALA A 405 29.98 -16.21 13.06
CA ALA A 405 30.88 -15.79 12.00
C ALA A 405 30.63 -16.54 10.67
N ILE A 406 30.20 -17.81 10.73
CA ILE A 406 29.90 -18.62 9.54
C ILE A 406 28.55 -18.24 8.91
N GLN A 407 27.55 -17.84 9.71
CA GLN A 407 26.23 -17.43 9.17
C GLN A 407 26.29 -16.17 8.30
N THR A 408 27.28 -15.29 8.53
CA THR A 408 27.42 -14.03 7.78
C THR A 408 28.09 -14.17 6.41
N ASN A 409 28.74 -15.31 6.11
CA ASN A 409 29.58 -15.44 4.93
C ASN A 409 28.97 -16.42 3.90
N LYS A 410 28.43 -15.90 2.79
CA LYS A 410 27.59 -16.66 1.83
C LYS A 410 28.27 -17.86 1.14
N ASN A 411 29.59 -17.93 1.14
CA ASN A 411 30.36 -18.98 0.45
C ASN A 411 30.91 -20.07 1.39
N THR A 412 30.73 -19.95 2.71
CA THR A 412 31.23 -20.91 3.71
C THR A 412 30.05 -21.66 4.33
N GLY A 413 30.14 -22.98 4.48
CA GLY A 413 29.10 -23.79 5.13
C GLY A 413 27.99 -24.32 4.21
N ILE A 414 28.20 -24.38 2.89
CA ILE A 414 27.24 -24.96 1.92
C ILE A 414 26.82 -26.38 2.32
N GLY A 415 27.76 -27.23 2.75
CA GLY A 415 27.47 -28.59 3.22
C GLY A 415 26.51 -28.63 4.41
N LEU A 416 26.77 -27.83 5.44
CA LEU A 416 25.94 -27.74 6.64
C LEU A 416 24.56 -27.15 6.35
N ARG A 417 24.46 -26.17 5.43
CA ARG A 417 23.18 -25.60 5.02
C ARG A 417 22.34 -26.61 4.24
N ASN A 418 22.95 -27.34 3.31
CA ASN A 418 22.27 -28.39 2.56
C ASN A 418 21.77 -29.49 3.50
N LEU A 419 22.53 -29.86 4.54
CA LEU A 419 22.07 -30.79 5.57
C LEU A 419 20.89 -30.24 6.38
N ALA A 420 20.91 -28.96 6.74
CA ALA A 420 19.80 -28.32 7.45
C ALA A 420 18.52 -28.36 6.62
N GLU A 421 18.59 -27.95 5.35
CA GLU A 421 17.46 -27.98 4.41
C GLU A 421 16.89 -29.40 4.25
N ARG A 422 17.75 -30.42 4.18
CA ARG A 422 17.33 -31.84 4.09
C ARG A 422 16.63 -32.33 5.35
N VAL A 423 17.11 -31.96 6.53
CA VAL A 423 16.46 -32.36 7.80
C VAL A 423 15.13 -31.64 7.95
N GLU A 424 15.06 -30.35 7.62
CA GLU A 424 13.84 -29.53 7.66
C GLU A 424 12.77 -30.02 6.67
N TYR A 425 13.17 -30.59 5.52
CA TYR A 425 12.26 -31.22 4.57
C TYR A 425 11.41 -32.33 5.22
N HIS A 426 11.98 -33.09 6.15
CA HIS A 426 11.26 -34.10 6.93
C HIS A 426 10.58 -33.53 8.18
N LEU A 427 10.26 -32.23 8.19
CA LEU A 427 9.74 -31.49 9.34
C LEU A 427 10.67 -31.55 10.56
N GLY A 428 11.95 -31.80 10.30
CA GLY A 428 12.99 -31.97 11.30
C GLY A 428 13.59 -30.65 11.76
N LEU A 429 14.42 -30.73 12.80
CA LEU A 429 15.20 -29.62 13.34
C LEU A 429 16.68 -29.95 13.25
N PHE A 430 17.46 -29.04 12.69
CA PHE A 430 18.92 -29.14 12.62
C PHE A 430 19.56 -28.05 13.46
N MET A 431 20.47 -28.44 14.36
CA MET A 431 21.17 -27.52 15.25
C MET A 431 22.66 -27.81 15.27
N ILE A 432 23.45 -26.75 15.25
CA ILE A 432 24.90 -26.82 15.44
C ILE A 432 25.26 -26.03 16.69
N LYS A 433 26.02 -26.65 17.58
CA LYS A 433 26.60 -26.01 18.76
C LYS A 433 28.11 -26.16 18.66
N SER A 434 28.82 -25.07 18.41
CA SER A 434 30.28 -25.07 18.37
C SER A 434 30.79 -23.86 19.14
N LYS A 435 31.95 -24.02 19.78
CA LYS A 435 32.72 -22.91 20.37
C LYS A 435 34.21 -23.18 20.15
N PRO A 436 35.02 -22.15 19.84
CA PRO A 436 36.47 -22.32 19.76
C PRO A 436 37.05 -22.98 21.03
N GLY A 437 37.85 -24.02 20.85
CA GLY A 437 38.48 -24.85 21.88
C GLY A 437 37.56 -25.82 22.61
N LYS A 438 36.30 -26.03 22.18
CA LYS A 438 35.30 -26.87 22.88
C LYS A 438 34.68 -27.97 22.02
N GLY A 439 35.19 -28.19 20.80
CA GLY A 439 34.63 -29.11 19.83
C GLY A 439 33.32 -28.61 19.19
N THR A 440 32.73 -29.47 18.36
CA THR A 440 31.43 -29.22 17.73
C THR A 440 30.42 -30.29 18.12
N THR A 441 29.15 -29.92 18.22
CA THR A 441 28.03 -30.83 18.36
C THR A 441 26.99 -30.52 17.30
N ILE A 442 26.67 -31.50 16.47
CA ILE A 442 25.60 -31.47 15.48
C ILE A 442 24.43 -32.29 16.02
N ILE A 443 23.22 -31.74 15.92
CA ILE A 443 21.99 -32.38 16.37
C ILE A 443 20.97 -32.30 15.23
N ALA A 444 20.56 -33.46 14.70
CA ALA A 444 19.45 -33.59 13.76
C ALA A 444 18.29 -34.31 14.46
N LYS A 445 17.10 -33.73 14.40
CA LYS A 445 15.88 -34.29 14.99
C LYS A 445 14.82 -34.47 13.93
N ILE A 446 14.14 -35.61 13.90
CA ILE A 446 13.00 -35.87 13.00
C ILE A 446 11.80 -36.28 13.86
N PRO A 447 10.63 -35.65 13.69
CA PRO A 447 9.47 -35.94 14.53
C PRO A 447 8.90 -37.30 14.15
N ARG A 448 8.42 -38.07 15.14
CA ARG A 448 7.81 -39.39 14.91
C ARG A 448 6.66 -39.35 13.92
N SER A 449 5.90 -38.26 13.86
CA SER A 449 4.80 -38.07 12.90
C SER A 449 5.26 -38.13 11.43
N ALA A 450 6.52 -37.78 11.13
CA ALA A 450 7.06 -37.82 9.77
C ALA A 450 7.28 -39.25 9.25
N PHE A 451 7.43 -40.24 10.14
CA PHE A 451 7.68 -41.64 9.76
C PHE A 451 6.67 -42.64 10.34
N ALA A 452 5.79 -42.23 11.26
CA ALA A 452 4.78 -43.12 11.86
C ALA A 452 3.77 -43.67 10.84
N ASN A 453 3.40 -42.89 9.82
CA ASN A 453 2.43 -43.31 8.80
C ASN A 453 2.98 -44.33 7.80
N HIS A 454 4.30 -44.52 7.73
CA HIS A 454 4.93 -45.52 6.86
C HIS A 454 4.58 -46.95 7.30
N PHE A 455 4.31 -47.14 8.59
CA PHE A 455 3.99 -48.46 9.16
C PHE A 455 2.53 -48.86 8.99
N ASN A 456 1.60 -47.91 9.18
CA ASN A 456 0.16 -48.19 8.99
C ASN A 456 -0.20 -48.54 7.54
N ARG A 457 0.66 -48.23 6.57
CA ARG A 457 0.46 -48.62 5.16
C ARG A 457 0.97 -50.03 4.82
N ASN A 458 1.96 -50.55 5.54
CA ASN A 458 2.55 -51.86 5.25
C ASN A 458 1.88 -53.02 5.99
N ASP A 459 1.18 -52.78 7.10
CA ASP A 459 0.38 -53.83 7.76
C ASP A 459 -0.85 -54.24 6.94
N HIS A 460 -1.47 -53.30 6.19
CA HIS A 460 -2.64 -53.62 5.37
C HIS A 460 -2.35 -54.38 4.07
N SER A 461 -1.08 -54.56 3.69
CA SER A 461 -0.70 -55.34 2.49
C SER A 461 -0.29 -56.78 2.78
N GLN A 462 -0.07 -57.16 4.04
CA GLN A 462 0.20 -58.57 4.42
C GLN A 462 -1.08 -59.36 4.76
N ASP A 463 -2.11 -58.73 5.34
CA ASP A 463 -3.38 -59.41 5.65
C ASP A 463 -4.24 -59.73 4.41
N ALA A 464 -3.96 -59.12 3.25
CA ALA A 464 -4.74 -59.34 2.02
C ALA A 464 -4.36 -60.62 1.26
N ASN A 465 -3.26 -61.30 1.64
CA ASN A 465 -2.76 -62.48 0.91
C ASN A 465 -3.00 -63.83 1.62
N GLU A 466 -3.57 -63.86 2.82
CA GLU A 466 -3.92 -65.12 3.51
C GLU A 466 -5.40 -65.53 3.38
N THR A 467 -6.26 -64.70 2.77
CA THR A 467 -7.70 -65.01 2.61
C THR A 467 -8.11 -65.63 1.27
N SER A 468 -7.16 -66.06 0.43
CA SER A 468 -7.44 -66.59 -0.92
C SER A 468 -6.92 -68.01 -1.19
N ILE A 469 -6.69 -68.81 -0.14
CA ILE A 469 -6.56 -70.27 -0.25
C ILE A 469 -7.33 -70.95 0.89
N SER A 470 -8.63 -71.14 0.69
CA SER A 470 -9.42 -72.22 1.30
C SER A 470 -10.69 -72.46 0.50
#